data_AF-A0AAN8RET8-F1
#
_entry.id   AF-A0AAN8RET8-F1
#
_cell.length_a   1.000
_cell.length_b   1.000
_cell.length_c   1.000
_cell.angle_alpha   90.00
_cell.angle_beta   90.00
_cell.angle_gamma   90.00
#
_symmetry.space_group_name_H-M   'P 1'
#
loop_
_entity.id
_entity.type
_entity.pdbx_description
1 polymer ?
#
loop_
_entity_poly.entity_id
_entity_poly.type
_entity_poly.pdbx_seq_one_letter_code
_entity_poly.pdbx_strand_id
1 'polypeptide(L)'
;MKELVARTDTGEEQILKSLRTPMTSYRKKIRYCVLEFNPLLDSSSINAKGWKKIAFTIYNNYKEFDAFLVLHGTDSLAYTSSALSFMLQNLGKPVILTGSQTPMTELQNDATDNLLGSLLIAGHFMIPEVCLFFNHELYRGNRATKVNATAFAAFQSPNFPPLATVGINTTARWDLITRPNAIEKFRVEENLDAQVACLRIFPGILPEMVEGVLNLKNLKGLVLETFGAGNLPEDERLLQVLGEACRRGIVIVNVTQCLTGTVSPLYAPGTALGRAGVVFGHDLTSEAALTKLIWLLGKNLTDTQIRFQMSHSLRGELTEQSQTLFEHPGLTPKMESISRLGYAIRDGDLDEIERVLVAQEGWLLNEVDYAGRTPLVSDVQFSLESSPCDSTSVSMASSRDCSCDRASVSANCDRKCVDAGVPFSSREDVVGVLGMKQQIPQFLPLTAPNPFR
;
A
#
# COMPACT_ATOMS: atom_id res chain seq x y z
N MET A 1 28.20 34.01 -11.73
CA MET A 1 27.41 32.84 -11.25
C MET A 1 27.54 31.75 -12.28
N LYS A 2 27.83 30.50 -11.93
CA LYS A 2 27.89 29.40 -12.92
C LYS A 2 26.47 29.21 -13.49
N GLU A 3 26.32 29.29 -14.80
CA GLU A 3 25.05 28.97 -15.49
C GLU A 3 24.74 27.47 -15.39
N LEU A 4 23.49 27.11 -15.65
CA LEU A 4 23.04 25.73 -15.84
C LEU A 4 22.43 25.63 -17.24
N VAL A 5 22.69 24.54 -17.94
CA VAL A 5 22.07 24.28 -19.23
C VAL A 5 20.95 23.28 -19.01
N ALA A 6 19.75 23.59 -19.47
CA ALA A 6 18.63 22.66 -19.51
C ALA A 6 18.08 22.55 -20.94
N ARG A 7 17.44 21.43 -21.25
CA ARG A 7 16.85 21.16 -22.56
C ARG A 7 15.33 21.18 -22.51
N THR A 8 14.68 21.75 -23.52
CA THR A 8 13.22 21.67 -23.68
C THR A 8 12.78 20.25 -24.06
N ASP A 9 11.48 20.02 -24.23
CA ASP A 9 10.93 18.76 -24.75
C ASP A 9 11.41 18.43 -26.16
N THR A 10 11.70 19.45 -26.97
CA THR A 10 12.27 19.31 -28.32
C THR A 10 13.80 19.13 -28.33
N GLY A 11 14.44 19.22 -27.16
CA GLY A 11 15.90 19.09 -27.01
C GLY A 11 16.67 20.40 -27.19
N GLU A 12 15.99 21.53 -27.38
CA GLU A 12 16.62 22.85 -27.50
C GLU A 12 17.27 23.25 -26.17
N GLU A 13 18.53 23.65 -26.21
CA GLU A 13 19.28 24.08 -25.03
C GLU A 13 18.93 25.50 -24.63
N GLN A 14 18.69 25.69 -23.33
CA GLN A 14 18.50 26.99 -22.71
C GLN A 14 19.52 27.19 -21.59
N ILE A 15 20.16 28.34 -21.60
CA ILE A 15 21.08 28.77 -20.55
C ILE A 15 20.26 29.44 -19.45
N LEU A 16 20.22 28.80 -18.29
CA LEU A 16 19.41 29.21 -17.16
C LEU A 16 20.25 29.74 -16.01
N LYS A 17 19.69 30.71 -15.29
CA LYS A 17 20.27 31.23 -14.06
C LYS A 17 20.33 30.13 -13.01
N SER A 18 21.53 29.89 -12.49
CA SER A 18 21.68 28.99 -11.34
C SER A 18 21.30 29.67 -10.04
N LEU A 19 20.36 29.04 -9.34
CA LEU A 19 19.86 29.43 -8.03
C LEU A 19 20.37 28.45 -6.96
N ARG A 20 20.36 28.89 -5.71
CA ARG A 20 20.77 28.07 -4.55
C ARG A 20 19.89 28.38 -3.36
N THR A 21 19.45 27.34 -2.65
CA THR A 21 18.77 27.50 -1.38
C THR A 21 19.74 27.99 -0.30
N PRO A 22 19.23 28.56 0.82
CA PRO A 22 19.97 28.60 2.07
C PRO A 22 20.44 27.21 2.52
N MET A 23 21.30 27.17 3.54
CA MET A 23 21.72 25.90 4.13
C MET A 23 20.51 25.19 4.73
N THR A 24 20.30 23.92 4.38
CA THR A 24 19.22 23.12 4.97
C THR A 24 19.65 22.50 6.31
N SER A 25 18.70 21.94 7.05
CA SER A 25 18.97 21.17 8.29
C SER A 25 19.91 19.98 8.06
N TYR A 26 19.99 19.48 6.82
CA TYR A 26 20.89 18.39 6.41
C TYR A 26 22.29 18.86 6.00
N ARG A 27 22.66 20.12 6.30
CA ARG A 27 23.98 20.71 6.03
C ARG A 27 24.40 20.66 4.55
N LYS A 28 23.45 20.70 3.62
CA LYS A 28 23.71 20.91 2.19
C LYS A 28 22.89 22.09 1.66
N LYS A 29 23.32 22.62 0.52
CA LYS A 29 22.55 23.59 -0.27
C LYS A 29 22.05 22.90 -1.53
N ILE A 30 20.83 23.19 -1.94
CA ILE A 30 20.26 22.67 -3.17
C ILE A 30 20.52 23.69 -4.27
N ARG A 31 21.15 23.26 -5.35
CA ARG A 31 21.37 24.07 -6.56
C ARG A 31 20.31 23.70 -7.57
N TYR A 32 19.61 24.68 -8.12
CA TYR A 32 18.53 24.45 -9.09
C TYR A 32 18.51 25.55 -10.16
N CYS A 33 17.76 25.31 -11.23
CA CYS A 33 17.35 26.31 -12.22
C CYS A 33 15.86 26.12 -12.52
N VAL A 34 15.25 27.11 -13.19
CA VAL A 34 13.85 27.09 -13.55
C VAL A 34 13.76 27.13 -15.07
N LEU A 35 13.21 26.08 -15.67
CA LEU A 35 12.87 26.02 -17.08
C LEU A 35 11.38 26.31 -17.22
N GLU A 36 11.03 27.39 -17.89
CA GLU A 36 9.63 27.81 -18.08
C GLU A 36 9.10 27.26 -19.42
N PHE A 37 7.93 26.61 -19.37
CA PHE A 37 7.25 26.16 -20.60
C PHE A 37 6.62 27.34 -21.31
N ASN A 38 6.71 27.37 -22.64
CA ASN A 38 6.06 28.37 -23.46
C ASN A 38 5.12 27.70 -24.49
N PRO A 39 3.81 27.99 -24.47
CA PRO A 39 3.10 28.80 -23.48
C PRO A 39 2.96 28.07 -22.13
N LEU A 40 2.77 28.83 -21.05
CA LEU A 40 2.24 28.30 -19.80
C LEU A 40 0.79 27.83 -20.02
N LEU A 41 0.40 26.78 -19.31
CA LEU A 41 -0.92 26.16 -19.45
C LEU A 41 -1.69 26.20 -18.14
N ASP A 42 -2.97 26.50 -18.24
CA ASP A 42 -3.93 26.17 -17.20
C ASP A 42 -4.10 24.65 -17.14
N SER A 43 -4.10 24.08 -15.93
CA SER A 43 -4.11 22.63 -15.77
C SER A 43 -5.41 21.98 -16.25
N SER A 44 -6.54 22.71 -16.29
CA SER A 44 -7.79 22.23 -16.91
C SER A 44 -7.65 21.94 -18.41
N SER A 45 -6.64 22.53 -19.06
CA SER A 45 -6.37 22.37 -20.50
C SER A 45 -5.28 21.34 -20.81
N ILE A 46 -4.70 20.69 -19.78
CA ILE A 46 -3.67 19.67 -20.01
C ILE A 46 -4.27 18.39 -20.61
N ASN A 47 -3.53 17.76 -21.49
CA ASN A 47 -3.89 16.50 -22.14
C ASN A 47 -2.63 15.65 -22.38
N ALA A 48 -2.78 14.52 -23.08
CA ALA A 48 -1.69 13.62 -23.43
C ALA A 48 -0.46 14.31 -24.07
N LYS A 49 -0.67 15.34 -24.90
CA LYS A 49 0.45 16.11 -25.48
C LYS A 49 1.21 16.90 -24.41
N GLY A 50 0.49 17.49 -23.45
CA GLY A 50 1.09 18.19 -22.32
C GLY A 50 1.92 17.25 -21.43
N TRP A 51 1.40 16.06 -21.13
CA TRP A 51 2.15 15.04 -20.38
C TRP A 51 3.40 14.58 -21.14
N LYS A 52 3.30 14.38 -22.46
CA LYS A 52 4.45 14.07 -23.33
C LYS A 52 5.53 15.15 -23.25
N LYS A 53 5.15 16.43 -23.33
CA LYS A 53 6.10 17.54 -23.18
C LYS A 53 6.85 17.47 -21.85
N ILE A 54 6.14 17.30 -20.74
CA ILE A 54 6.78 17.19 -19.41
C ILE A 54 7.73 16.00 -19.34
N ALA A 55 7.29 14.82 -19.81
CA ALA A 55 8.10 13.61 -19.78
C ALA A 55 9.38 13.73 -20.62
N PHE A 56 9.30 14.30 -21.83
CA PHE A 56 10.47 14.51 -22.69
C PHE A 56 11.42 15.59 -22.15
N THR A 57 10.89 16.65 -21.53
CA THR A 57 11.73 17.61 -20.82
C THR A 57 12.52 16.92 -19.70
N ILE A 58 11.89 16.06 -18.90
CA ILE A 58 12.60 15.27 -17.88
C ILE A 58 13.66 14.37 -18.53
N TYR A 59 13.30 13.67 -19.61
CA TYR A 59 14.21 12.78 -20.33
C TYR A 59 15.46 13.47 -20.88
N ASN A 60 15.30 14.61 -21.54
CA ASN A 60 16.40 15.36 -22.13
C ASN A 60 17.36 15.94 -21.08
N ASN A 61 16.91 16.07 -19.82
CA ASN A 61 17.68 16.57 -18.70
C ASN A 61 18.08 15.48 -17.69
N TYR A 62 17.70 14.23 -17.93
CA TYR A 62 17.80 13.16 -16.94
C TYR A 62 19.23 12.86 -16.48
N LYS A 63 20.23 13.11 -17.33
CA LYS A 63 21.65 12.90 -16.99
C LYS A 63 22.26 14.05 -16.19
N GLU A 64 21.79 15.27 -16.42
CA GLU A 64 22.41 16.51 -15.91
C GLU A 64 21.90 16.90 -14.51
N PHE A 65 20.69 16.44 -14.14
CA PHE A 65 20.03 16.80 -12.88
C PHE A 65 19.77 15.60 -11.99
N ASP A 66 19.87 15.77 -10.68
CA ASP A 66 19.68 14.69 -9.69
C ASP A 66 18.21 14.41 -9.37
N ALA A 67 17.32 15.39 -9.57
CA ALA A 67 15.89 15.30 -9.32
C ALA A 67 15.13 16.32 -10.17
N PHE A 68 13.82 16.14 -10.28
CA PHE A 68 12.93 17.00 -11.06
C PHE A 68 11.77 17.51 -10.21
N LEU A 69 11.48 18.79 -10.32
CA LEU A 69 10.32 19.43 -9.73
C LEU A 69 9.46 20.02 -10.85
N VAL A 70 8.20 19.62 -10.92
CA VAL A 70 7.25 20.09 -11.92
C VAL A 70 6.22 20.97 -11.21
N LEU A 71 6.24 22.27 -11.51
CA LEU A 71 5.22 23.21 -11.07
C LEU A 71 4.01 23.09 -11.99
N HIS A 72 2.84 22.88 -11.41
CA HIS A 72 1.63 22.55 -12.16
C HIS A 72 0.38 23.03 -11.44
N GLY A 73 -0.64 23.47 -12.19
CA GLY A 73 -1.92 23.91 -11.63
C GLY A 73 -2.68 22.75 -10.94
N THR A 74 -3.47 23.05 -9.92
CA THR A 74 -3.99 22.00 -9.02
C THR A 74 -5.11 21.15 -9.64
N ASP A 75 -5.91 21.67 -10.57
CA ASP A 75 -7.13 20.99 -11.04
C ASP A 75 -6.92 19.61 -11.66
N SER A 76 -5.83 19.41 -12.41
CA SER A 76 -5.50 18.10 -13.01
C SER A 76 -4.15 17.55 -12.52
N LEU A 77 -3.62 18.06 -11.41
CA LEU A 77 -2.31 17.67 -10.87
C LEU A 77 -2.21 16.16 -10.59
N ALA A 78 -3.28 15.56 -10.05
CA ALA A 78 -3.37 14.13 -9.78
C ALA A 78 -3.35 13.28 -11.06
N TYR A 79 -4.03 13.75 -12.13
CA TYR A 79 -3.99 13.11 -13.45
C TYR A 79 -2.59 13.15 -14.05
N THR A 80 -1.93 14.31 -14.04
CA THR A 80 -0.56 14.44 -14.56
C THR A 80 0.42 13.59 -13.75
N SER A 81 0.30 13.58 -12.42
CA SER A 81 1.12 12.72 -11.54
C SER A 81 0.93 11.24 -11.87
N SER A 82 -0.32 10.82 -12.09
CA SER A 82 -0.65 9.44 -12.46
C SER A 82 -0.09 9.08 -13.83
N ALA A 83 -0.33 9.91 -14.85
CA ALA A 83 0.18 9.70 -16.21
C ALA A 83 1.71 9.58 -16.23
N LEU A 84 2.43 10.51 -15.61
CA LEU A 84 3.89 10.47 -15.56
C LEU A 84 4.41 9.23 -14.83
N SER A 85 3.71 8.72 -13.81
CA SER A 85 4.12 7.48 -13.13
C SER A 85 4.19 6.27 -14.08
N PHE A 86 3.28 6.22 -15.07
CA PHE A 86 3.27 5.18 -16.10
C PHE A 86 4.18 5.52 -17.28
N MET A 87 4.36 6.80 -17.64
CA MET A 87 5.24 7.18 -18.75
C MET A 87 6.73 7.01 -18.43
N LEU A 88 7.14 7.35 -17.21
CA LEU A 88 8.54 7.39 -16.77
C LEU A 88 8.99 6.00 -16.29
N GLN A 89 9.51 5.19 -17.21
CA GLN A 89 9.94 3.82 -16.93
C GLN A 89 11.35 3.79 -16.34
N ASN A 90 11.58 2.87 -15.40
CA ASN A 90 12.87 2.67 -14.73
C ASN A 90 13.37 3.98 -14.10
N LEU A 91 12.44 4.73 -13.49
CA LEU A 91 12.75 5.97 -12.81
C LEU A 91 13.64 5.66 -11.60
N GLY A 92 14.77 6.35 -11.53
CA GLY A 92 15.78 6.21 -10.47
C GLY A 92 16.07 7.52 -9.74
N LYS A 93 15.32 8.58 -10.05
CA LYS A 93 15.46 9.93 -9.52
C LYS A 93 14.08 10.47 -9.09
N PRO A 94 14.00 11.31 -8.06
CA PRO A 94 12.73 11.89 -7.66
C PRO A 94 12.13 12.78 -8.75
N VAL A 95 10.84 12.60 -9.02
CA VAL A 95 10.03 13.51 -9.84
C VAL A 95 8.87 13.96 -8.97
N ILE A 96 8.94 15.17 -8.45
CA ILE A 96 7.91 15.72 -7.56
C ILE A 96 7.07 16.72 -8.34
N LEU A 97 5.76 16.55 -8.31
CA LEU A 97 4.79 17.53 -8.77
C LEU A 97 4.29 18.34 -7.59
N THR A 98 4.18 19.65 -7.75
CA THR A 98 3.61 20.53 -6.75
C THR A 98 2.95 21.74 -7.40
N GLY A 99 2.23 22.53 -6.61
CA GLY A 99 1.55 23.73 -7.03
C GLY A 99 1.12 24.55 -5.82
N SER A 100 0.11 25.39 -6.01
CA SER A 100 -0.48 26.18 -4.93
C SER A 100 -1.94 26.49 -5.20
N GLN A 101 -2.73 26.73 -4.15
CA GLN A 101 -4.06 27.30 -4.28
C GLN A 101 -3.99 28.81 -4.51
N THR A 102 -3.05 29.47 -3.84
CA THR A 102 -2.85 30.92 -3.99
C THR A 102 -1.54 31.21 -4.73
N PRO A 103 -1.50 32.17 -5.67
CA PRO A 103 -0.27 32.58 -6.34
C PRO A 103 0.83 33.01 -5.35
N MET A 104 2.08 32.75 -5.72
CA MET A 104 3.25 33.09 -4.89
C MET A 104 3.41 34.60 -4.62
N THR A 105 2.78 35.46 -5.44
CA THR A 105 2.81 36.92 -5.30
C THR A 105 1.89 37.45 -4.20
N GLU A 106 0.94 36.65 -3.73
CA GLU A 106 0.00 37.06 -2.68
C GLU A 106 0.61 36.91 -1.29
N LEU A 107 0.20 37.76 -0.34
CA LEU A 107 0.74 37.75 1.03
C LEU A 107 0.46 36.42 1.75
N GLN A 108 -0.77 35.92 1.65
CA GLN A 108 -1.19 34.66 2.26
C GLN A 108 -1.23 33.57 1.19
N ASN A 109 -0.12 32.86 1.02
CA ASN A 109 0.00 31.79 0.02
C ASN A 109 0.62 30.51 0.59
N ASP A 110 0.27 29.38 -0.03
CA ASP A 110 0.86 28.05 0.19
C ASP A 110 1.99 27.73 -0.80
N ALA A 111 2.18 28.55 -1.84
CA ALA A 111 3.14 28.32 -2.91
C ALA A 111 4.59 28.24 -2.42
N THR A 112 4.95 29.09 -1.47
CA THR A 112 6.31 29.15 -0.92
C THR A 112 6.65 27.86 -0.18
N ASP A 113 5.77 27.42 0.71
CA ASP A 113 5.98 26.22 1.52
C ASP A 113 5.95 24.95 0.66
N ASN A 114 5.04 24.88 -0.30
CA ASN A 114 4.96 23.77 -1.25
C ASN A 114 6.23 23.66 -2.12
N LEU A 115 6.73 24.79 -2.67
CA LEU A 115 7.95 24.82 -3.46
C LEU A 115 9.18 24.41 -2.62
N LEU A 116 9.35 25.02 -1.46
CA LEU A 116 10.52 24.79 -0.61
C LEU A 116 10.51 23.36 -0.02
N GLY A 117 9.35 22.86 0.40
CA GLY A 117 9.21 21.48 0.87
C GLY A 117 9.50 20.46 -0.23
N SER A 118 9.04 20.71 -1.45
CA SER A 118 9.36 19.86 -2.60
C SER A 118 10.86 19.86 -2.92
N LEU A 119 11.50 21.03 -2.93
CA LEU A 119 12.96 21.13 -3.11
C LEU A 119 13.72 20.38 -2.00
N LEU A 120 13.30 20.54 -0.74
CA LEU A 120 13.89 19.85 0.40
C LEU A 120 13.85 18.32 0.21
N ILE A 121 12.70 17.78 -0.19
CA ILE A 121 12.57 16.34 -0.44
C ILE A 121 13.45 15.93 -1.62
N ALA A 122 13.28 16.58 -2.79
CA ALA A 122 14.00 16.25 -4.02
C ALA A 122 15.53 16.30 -3.86
N GLY A 123 16.04 17.27 -3.08
CA GLY A 123 17.47 17.48 -2.88
C GLY A 123 18.13 16.58 -1.83
N HIS A 124 17.36 15.89 -0.99
CA HIS A 124 17.88 15.14 0.15
C HIS A 124 17.44 13.68 0.21
N PHE A 125 16.31 13.33 -0.39
CA PHE A 125 15.71 12.00 -0.30
C PHE A 125 15.61 11.38 -1.69
N MET A 126 16.32 10.27 -1.90
CA MET A 126 16.25 9.49 -3.14
C MET A 126 15.00 8.62 -3.14
N ILE A 127 13.86 9.23 -3.44
CA ILE A 127 12.55 8.59 -3.62
C ILE A 127 12.31 8.47 -5.14
N PRO A 128 12.62 7.33 -5.78
CA PRO A 128 12.63 7.19 -7.23
C PRO A 128 11.21 6.95 -7.80
N GLU A 129 10.27 7.80 -7.41
CA GLU A 129 8.87 7.74 -7.83
C GLU A 129 8.43 9.10 -8.39
N VAL A 130 7.29 9.05 -9.10
CA VAL A 130 6.51 10.26 -9.37
C VAL A 130 5.64 10.54 -8.16
N CYS A 131 5.89 11.65 -7.49
CA CYS A 131 5.23 12.03 -6.25
C CYS A 131 4.45 13.33 -6.41
N LEU A 132 3.45 13.54 -5.56
CA LEU A 132 2.73 14.80 -5.42
C LEU A 132 3.03 15.35 -4.02
N PHE A 133 3.58 16.56 -3.93
CA PHE A 133 3.82 17.22 -2.65
C PHE A 133 2.86 18.39 -2.45
N PHE A 134 2.13 18.37 -1.35
CA PHE A 134 1.20 19.45 -0.98
C PHE A 134 0.99 19.45 0.54
N ASN A 135 0.88 20.64 1.14
CA ASN A 135 0.53 20.80 2.56
C ASN A 135 1.35 19.89 3.50
N HIS A 136 2.67 19.95 3.35
CA HIS A 136 3.65 19.20 4.17
C HIS A 136 3.64 17.67 3.99
N GLU A 137 2.86 17.11 3.08
CA GLU A 137 2.81 15.67 2.81
C GLU A 137 3.27 15.35 1.38
N LEU A 138 4.03 14.27 1.25
CA LEU A 138 4.45 13.68 -0.01
C LEU A 138 3.63 12.42 -0.28
N TYR A 139 2.78 12.46 -1.28
CA TYR A 139 1.98 11.32 -1.72
C TYR A 139 2.65 10.61 -2.90
N ARG A 140 2.41 9.30 -3.02
CA ARG A 140 2.63 8.60 -4.28
C ARG A 140 1.69 9.20 -5.33
N GLY A 141 2.23 9.67 -6.46
CA GLY A 141 1.50 10.51 -7.41
C GLY A 141 0.26 9.86 -8.00
N ASN A 142 0.31 8.55 -8.26
CA ASN A 142 -0.79 7.74 -8.78
C ASN A 142 -1.73 7.17 -7.69
N ARG A 143 -1.62 7.66 -6.46
CA ARG A 143 -2.54 7.38 -5.35
C ARG A 143 -3.27 8.65 -4.86
N ALA A 144 -2.85 9.82 -5.34
CA ALA A 144 -3.37 11.10 -4.91
C ALA A 144 -4.63 11.50 -5.70
N THR A 145 -5.53 12.23 -5.04
CA THR A 145 -6.69 12.88 -5.66
C THR A 145 -6.92 14.25 -5.00
N LYS A 146 -7.52 15.19 -5.74
CA LYS A 146 -7.88 16.52 -5.22
C LYS A 146 -9.21 16.41 -4.49
N VAL A 147 -9.20 16.60 -3.17
CA VAL A 147 -10.38 16.46 -2.30
C VAL A 147 -10.97 17.80 -1.88
N ASN A 148 -10.22 18.90 -2.01
CA ASN A 148 -10.67 20.22 -1.61
C ASN A 148 -10.23 21.27 -2.64
N ALA A 149 -11.17 22.13 -3.03
CA ALA A 149 -10.95 23.19 -4.02
C ALA A 149 -10.52 24.53 -3.42
N THR A 150 -10.59 24.70 -2.10
CA THR A 150 -10.33 25.99 -1.42
C THR A 150 -9.32 25.90 -0.29
N ALA A 151 -9.26 24.79 0.45
CA ALA A 151 -8.29 24.60 1.53
C ALA A 151 -6.88 24.33 0.98
N PHE A 152 -5.85 24.77 1.72
CA PHE A 152 -4.45 24.42 1.40
C PHE A 152 -4.19 22.92 1.47
N ALA A 153 -4.88 22.18 2.34
CA ALA A 153 -4.93 20.72 2.32
C ALA A 153 -5.82 20.21 1.17
N ALA A 154 -5.40 20.47 -0.07
CA ALA A 154 -6.20 20.26 -1.27
C ALA A 154 -6.19 18.81 -1.77
N PHE A 155 -5.15 18.04 -1.46
CA PHE A 155 -4.93 16.68 -1.94
C PHE A 155 -4.91 15.68 -0.79
N GLN A 156 -5.32 14.44 -1.08
CA GLN A 156 -5.18 13.29 -0.19
C GLN A 156 -4.79 12.06 -1.01
N SER A 157 -4.30 11.03 -0.31
CA SER A 157 -4.08 9.70 -0.85
C SER A 157 -4.94 8.70 -0.07
N PRO A 158 -6.21 8.51 -0.45
CA PRO A 158 -7.21 7.92 0.45
C PRO A 158 -6.94 6.46 0.81
N ASN A 159 -6.40 5.68 -0.14
CA ASN A 159 -6.15 4.24 0.00
C ASN A 159 -4.67 3.90 0.21
N PHE A 160 -3.79 4.90 0.37
CA PHE A 160 -2.36 4.66 0.57
C PHE A 160 -1.72 5.77 1.42
N PRO A 161 -0.97 5.46 2.48
CA PRO A 161 -0.38 6.48 3.34
C PRO A 161 0.66 7.38 2.60
N PRO A 162 0.87 8.64 3.05
CA PRO A 162 1.95 9.49 2.55
C PRO A 162 3.33 8.81 2.62
N LEU A 163 4.12 8.95 1.56
CA LEU A 163 5.50 8.45 1.47
C LEU A 163 6.45 9.23 2.40
N ALA A 164 6.19 10.52 2.62
CA ALA A 164 6.94 11.33 3.56
C ALA A 164 6.09 12.47 4.13
N THR A 165 6.46 12.96 5.30
CA THR A 165 5.85 14.14 5.95
C THR A 165 6.96 15.10 6.36
N VAL A 166 6.75 16.40 6.11
CA VAL A 166 7.69 17.48 6.43
C VAL A 166 7.16 18.24 7.65
N GLY A 167 7.73 17.97 8.83
CA GLY A 167 7.50 18.77 10.04
C GLY A 167 8.78 19.46 10.50
N ILE A 168 8.99 19.54 11.81
CA ILE A 168 10.29 19.93 12.41
C ILE A 168 11.42 19.07 11.82
N ASN A 169 11.14 17.77 11.67
CA ASN A 169 11.97 16.81 10.94
C ASN A 169 11.18 16.27 9.74
N THR A 170 11.90 15.87 8.68
CA THR A 170 11.29 15.14 7.56
C THR A 170 11.34 13.64 7.85
N THR A 171 10.18 12.98 7.82
CA THR A 171 10.08 11.53 8.03
C THR A 171 9.65 10.87 6.73
N ALA A 172 10.50 10.01 6.17
CA ALA A 172 10.19 9.21 4.98
C ALA A 172 9.90 7.75 5.39
N ARG A 173 8.83 7.18 4.82
CA ARG A 173 8.40 5.78 5.03
C ARG A 173 9.02 4.90 3.95
N TRP A 174 10.26 4.48 4.19
CA TRP A 174 11.07 3.73 3.22
C TRP A 174 10.53 2.35 2.87
N ASP A 175 9.75 1.75 3.77
CA ASP A 175 9.02 0.50 3.60
C ASP A 175 7.94 0.58 2.50
N LEU A 176 7.40 1.78 2.26
CA LEU A 176 6.37 2.02 1.25
C LEU A 176 6.93 2.39 -0.13
N ILE A 177 8.20 2.83 -0.19
CA ILE A 177 8.81 3.39 -1.40
C ILE A 177 9.26 2.27 -2.33
N THR A 178 8.73 2.30 -3.54
CA THR A 178 9.09 1.35 -4.60
C THR A 178 10.44 1.75 -5.19
N ARG A 179 11.35 0.78 -5.29
CA ARG A 179 12.65 0.96 -5.95
C ARG A 179 12.70 0.09 -7.20
N PRO A 180 13.34 0.55 -8.29
CA PRO A 180 13.64 -0.32 -9.41
C PRO A 180 14.39 -1.57 -8.93
N ASN A 181 13.85 -2.74 -9.26
CA ASN A 181 14.45 -4.05 -8.94
C ASN A 181 15.35 -4.57 -10.08
N ALA A 182 15.40 -3.85 -11.20
CA ALA A 182 16.21 -4.18 -12.37
C ALA A 182 17.13 -3.02 -12.76
N ILE A 183 18.32 -3.36 -13.26
CA ILE A 183 19.27 -2.39 -13.81
C ILE A 183 18.88 -2.14 -15.27
N GLU A 184 17.88 -1.30 -15.48
CA GLU A 184 17.47 -0.85 -16.81
C GLU A 184 17.71 0.66 -16.99
N LYS A 185 17.90 1.07 -18.23
CA LYS A 185 18.00 2.50 -18.56
C LYS A 185 16.63 3.16 -18.42
N PHE A 186 16.64 4.38 -17.90
CA PHE A 186 15.49 5.27 -17.91
C PHE A 186 14.97 5.50 -19.33
N ARG A 187 13.67 5.36 -19.53
CA ARG A 187 13.00 5.61 -20.81
C ARG A 187 11.62 6.23 -20.61
N VAL A 188 11.11 6.90 -21.65
CA VAL A 188 9.77 7.46 -21.68
C VAL A 188 8.91 6.65 -22.63
N GLU A 189 7.75 6.21 -22.17
CA GLU A 189 6.70 5.63 -23.00
C GLU A 189 5.73 6.74 -23.41
N GLU A 190 5.62 6.99 -24.72
CA GLU A 190 4.99 8.21 -25.23
C GLU A 190 3.63 8.00 -25.92
N ASN A 191 3.26 6.75 -26.23
CA ASN A 191 2.01 6.47 -26.93
C ASN A 191 0.82 6.55 -25.98
N LEU A 192 0.03 7.62 -26.11
CA LEU A 192 -1.14 7.92 -25.30
C LEU A 192 -2.34 8.33 -26.17
N ASP A 193 -2.39 7.85 -27.42
CA ASP A 193 -3.38 8.26 -28.42
C ASP A 193 -4.75 7.57 -28.25
N ALA A 194 -4.87 6.65 -27.29
CA ALA A 194 -6.10 5.90 -27.04
C ALA A 194 -7.21 6.79 -26.47
N GLN A 195 -8.42 6.67 -27.02
CA GLN A 195 -9.59 7.36 -26.51
C GLN A 195 -10.26 6.54 -25.41
N VAL A 196 -10.29 7.11 -24.22
CA VAL A 196 -10.89 6.52 -23.02
C VAL A 196 -11.88 7.52 -22.43
N ALA A 197 -13.06 7.05 -22.06
CA ALA A 197 -14.06 7.84 -21.36
C ALA A 197 -14.05 7.51 -19.86
N CYS A 198 -14.54 8.44 -19.04
CA CYS A 198 -14.92 8.18 -17.66
C CYS A 198 -16.42 8.42 -17.53
N LEU A 199 -17.16 7.48 -16.95
CA LEU A 199 -18.60 7.59 -16.76
C LEU A 199 -18.95 7.24 -15.31
N ARG A 200 -19.63 8.19 -14.65
CA ARG A 200 -20.14 8.01 -13.30
C ARG A 200 -21.58 7.50 -13.34
N ILE A 201 -21.82 6.37 -12.69
CA ILE A 201 -23.17 5.81 -12.51
C ILE A 201 -23.93 6.65 -11.47
N PHE A 202 -25.23 6.87 -11.69
CA PHE A 202 -26.09 7.55 -10.72
C PHE A 202 -27.48 6.89 -10.71
N PRO A 203 -28.26 7.03 -9.62
CA PRO A 203 -29.59 6.44 -9.56
C PRO A 203 -30.47 6.98 -10.70
N GLY A 204 -31.05 6.06 -11.50
CA GLY A 204 -31.86 6.42 -12.66
C GLY A 204 -31.06 6.65 -13.96
N ILE A 205 -29.76 6.34 -14.00
CA ILE A 205 -29.03 6.31 -15.27
C ILE A 205 -29.68 5.31 -16.23
N LEU A 206 -29.92 5.75 -17.47
CA LEU A 206 -30.58 4.94 -18.49
C LEU A 206 -29.54 4.14 -19.29
N PRO A 207 -29.81 2.87 -19.66
CA PRO A 207 -28.89 2.07 -20.49
C PRO A 207 -28.48 2.76 -21.79
N GLU A 208 -29.37 3.56 -22.40
CA GLU A 208 -29.13 4.32 -23.63
C GLU A 208 -28.05 5.40 -23.45
N MET A 209 -27.92 5.98 -22.26
CA MET A 209 -26.85 6.94 -21.96
C MET A 209 -25.48 6.25 -21.98
N VAL A 210 -25.40 5.07 -21.39
CA VAL A 210 -24.17 4.26 -21.34
C VAL A 210 -23.84 3.74 -22.74
N GLU A 211 -24.84 3.24 -23.47
CA GLU A 211 -24.72 2.79 -24.85
C GLU A 211 -24.24 3.91 -25.78
N GLY A 212 -24.77 5.13 -25.61
CA GLY A 212 -24.34 6.32 -26.36
C GLY A 212 -22.85 6.60 -26.22
N VAL A 213 -22.30 6.53 -25.00
CA VAL A 213 -20.86 6.68 -24.75
C VAL A 213 -20.08 5.53 -25.39
N LEU A 214 -20.52 4.29 -25.20
CA LEU A 214 -19.85 3.09 -25.71
C LEU A 214 -19.90 2.92 -27.24
N ASN A 215 -20.74 3.71 -27.91
CA ASN A 215 -20.85 3.75 -29.37
C ASN A 215 -20.05 4.93 -29.99
N LEU A 216 -19.36 5.73 -29.19
CA LEU A 216 -18.45 6.77 -29.70
C LEU A 216 -17.39 6.15 -30.60
N LYS A 217 -17.21 6.76 -31.78
CA LYS A 217 -16.22 6.30 -32.76
C LYS A 217 -14.82 6.38 -32.15
N ASN A 218 -14.07 5.28 -32.28
CA ASN A 218 -12.70 5.12 -31.77
C ASN A 218 -12.55 4.98 -30.25
N LEU A 219 -13.63 4.90 -29.47
CA LEU A 219 -13.52 4.59 -28.05
C LEU A 219 -12.89 3.20 -27.86
N LYS A 220 -11.85 3.13 -27.03
CA LYS A 220 -11.11 1.89 -26.74
C LYS A 220 -11.24 1.44 -25.28
N GLY A 221 -11.57 2.35 -24.38
CA GLY A 221 -11.77 2.02 -22.97
C GLY A 221 -12.78 2.91 -22.26
N LEU A 222 -13.27 2.42 -21.14
CA LEU A 222 -14.19 3.12 -20.25
C LEU A 222 -13.77 2.88 -18.79
N VAL A 223 -13.51 3.95 -18.05
CA VAL A 223 -13.51 3.93 -16.58
C VAL A 223 -14.96 4.13 -16.13
N LEU A 224 -15.50 3.13 -15.45
CA LEU A 224 -16.87 3.13 -14.95
C LEU A 224 -16.84 3.33 -13.45
N GLU A 225 -17.24 4.51 -12.98
CA GLU A 225 -17.35 4.77 -11.54
C GLU A 225 -18.69 4.25 -11.03
N THR A 226 -18.68 3.28 -10.13
CA THR A 226 -19.87 2.60 -9.60
C THR A 226 -20.04 2.80 -8.08
N PHE A 227 -21.14 2.32 -7.52
CA PHE A 227 -21.46 2.54 -6.10
C PHE A 227 -20.67 1.62 -5.17
N GLY A 228 -20.24 2.14 -4.02
CA GLY A 228 -19.72 1.35 -2.90
C GLY A 228 -18.60 0.41 -3.32
N ALA A 229 -18.81 -0.90 -3.15
CA ALA A 229 -17.83 -1.94 -3.46
C ALA A 229 -17.80 -2.37 -4.95
N GLY A 230 -18.39 -1.60 -5.87
CA GLY A 230 -18.39 -1.92 -7.30
C GLY A 230 -19.76 -2.16 -7.94
N ASN A 231 -20.85 -1.73 -7.30
CA ASN A 231 -22.21 -2.18 -7.63
C ASN A 231 -22.88 -1.30 -8.70
N LEU A 232 -23.64 -1.96 -9.59
CA LEU A 232 -24.53 -1.33 -10.56
C LEU A 232 -26.00 -1.46 -10.16
N PRO A 233 -26.90 -0.63 -10.72
CA PRO A 233 -28.33 -0.89 -10.69
C PRO A 233 -28.65 -2.28 -11.23
N GLU A 234 -29.68 -2.92 -10.65
CA GLU A 234 -30.21 -4.20 -11.14
C GLU A 234 -31.01 -3.98 -12.43
N ASP A 235 -30.28 -3.87 -13.55
CA ASP A 235 -30.84 -3.67 -14.88
C ASP A 235 -30.13 -4.61 -15.87
N GLU A 236 -30.90 -5.55 -16.43
CA GLU A 236 -30.37 -6.53 -17.37
C GLU A 236 -29.92 -5.89 -18.69
N ARG A 237 -30.63 -4.86 -19.17
CA ARG A 237 -30.27 -4.15 -20.41
C ARG A 237 -28.96 -3.39 -20.21
N LEU A 238 -28.77 -2.76 -19.05
CA LEU A 238 -27.50 -2.11 -18.73
C LEU A 238 -26.33 -3.10 -18.76
N LEU A 239 -26.50 -4.29 -18.16
CA LEU A 239 -25.48 -5.33 -18.17
C LEU A 239 -25.20 -5.84 -19.59
N GLN A 240 -26.23 -6.02 -20.41
CA GLN A 240 -26.10 -6.41 -21.81
C GLN A 240 -25.28 -5.39 -22.61
N VAL A 241 -25.57 -4.10 -22.47
CA VAL A 241 -24.82 -3.00 -23.12
C VAL A 241 -23.33 -3.06 -22.76
N LEU A 242 -23.00 -3.25 -21.49
CA LEU A 242 -21.61 -3.39 -21.03
C LEU A 242 -20.94 -4.64 -21.62
N GLY A 243 -21.63 -5.78 -21.59
CA GLY A 243 -21.11 -7.04 -22.14
C GLY A 243 -20.92 -7.01 -23.66
N GLU A 244 -21.81 -6.34 -24.39
CA GLU A 244 -21.66 -6.07 -25.82
C GLU A 244 -20.43 -5.22 -26.11
N ALA A 245 -20.21 -4.15 -25.37
CA ALA A 245 -19.03 -3.32 -25.52
C ALA A 245 -17.72 -4.09 -25.23
N CYS A 246 -17.69 -4.92 -24.18
CA CYS A 246 -16.56 -5.80 -23.91
C CYS A 246 -16.28 -6.77 -25.07
N ARG A 247 -17.32 -7.35 -25.69
CA ARG A 247 -17.18 -8.22 -26.87
C ARG A 247 -16.70 -7.47 -28.12
N ARG A 248 -16.98 -6.17 -28.24
CA ARG A 248 -16.43 -5.30 -29.29
C ARG A 248 -14.97 -4.89 -29.04
N GLY A 249 -14.36 -5.34 -27.94
CA GLY A 249 -12.98 -5.04 -27.56
C GLY A 249 -12.82 -3.74 -26.78
N ILE A 250 -13.89 -3.16 -26.25
CA ILE A 250 -13.79 -2.01 -25.33
C ILE A 250 -13.40 -2.54 -23.95
N VAL A 251 -12.29 -2.04 -23.40
CA VAL A 251 -11.84 -2.40 -22.05
C VAL A 251 -12.59 -1.53 -21.03
N ILE A 252 -13.45 -2.15 -20.23
CA ILE A 252 -14.22 -1.46 -19.19
C ILE A 252 -13.60 -1.78 -17.83
N VAL A 253 -13.27 -0.74 -17.07
CA VAL A 253 -12.64 -0.84 -15.74
C VAL A 253 -13.60 -0.23 -14.72
N ASN A 254 -14.07 -1.05 -13.80
CA ASN A 254 -14.94 -0.66 -12.71
C ASN A 254 -14.11 -0.15 -11.52
N VAL A 255 -14.34 1.11 -11.14
CA VAL A 255 -13.79 1.76 -9.95
C VAL A 255 -14.92 2.25 -9.06
N THR A 256 -14.64 2.44 -7.77
CA THR A 256 -15.63 3.00 -6.86
C THR A 256 -15.72 4.52 -7.00
N GLN A 257 -16.93 5.06 -6.84
CA GLN A 257 -17.18 6.49 -6.67
C GLN A 257 -16.82 7.01 -5.28
N CYS A 258 -16.62 6.11 -4.31
CA CYS A 258 -16.27 6.46 -2.94
C CYS A 258 -14.81 6.95 -2.89
N LEU A 259 -14.53 7.92 -2.02
CA LEU A 259 -13.18 8.46 -1.85
C LEU A 259 -12.19 7.38 -1.37
N THR A 260 -12.62 6.54 -0.43
CA THR A 260 -11.89 5.39 0.08
C THR A 260 -12.65 4.11 -0.21
N GLY A 261 -11.93 3.02 -0.48
CA GLY A 261 -12.53 1.72 -0.70
C GLY A 261 -11.88 0.96 -1.84
N THR A 262 -12.37 -0.25 -2.05
CA THR A 262 -11.85 -1.17 -3.05
C THR A 262 -12.98 -1.90 -3.75
N VAL A 263 -12.83 -2.07 -5.05
CA VAL A 263 -13.67 -2.92 -5.86
C VAL A 263 -12.96 -4.25 -6.04
N SER A 264 -13.33 -5.23 -5.21
CA SER A 264 -12.55 -6.46 -5.06
C SER A 264 -12.73 -7.43 -6.24
N PRO A 265 -11.64 -7.89 -6.89
CA PRO A 265 -11.73 -8.90 -7.93
C PRO A 265 -12.05 -10.30 -7.39
N LEU A 266 -11.93 -10.54 -6.08
CA LEU A 266 -12.20 -11.85 -5.48
C LEU A 266 -13.65 -12.30 -5.71
N TYR A 267 -14.57 -11.34 -5.73
CA TYR A 267 -15.98 -11.58 -6.03
C TYR A 267 -16.27 -11.51 -7.54
N ALA A 268 -15.31 -11.09 -8.36
CA ALA A 268 -15.50 -10.83 -9.79
C ALA A 268 -16.17 -11.98 -10.55
N PRO A 269 -15.71 -13.24 -10.45
CA PRO A 269 -16.29 -14.35 -11.21
C PRO A 269 -17.75 -14.64 -10.81
N GLY A 270 -18.11 -14.31 -9.55
CA GLY A 270 -19.45 -14.44 -9.01
C GLY A 270 -20.40 -13.31 -9.40
N THR A 271 -19.87 -12.13 -9.78
CA THR A 271 -20.67 -10.97 -10.14
C THR A 271 -21.12 -10.98 -11.60
N ALA A 272 -22.28 -10.37 -11.85
CA ALA A 272 -22.79 -10.16 -13.20
C ALA A 272 -21.80 -9.34 -14.07
N LEU A 273 -21.16 -8.33 -13.47
CA LEU A 273 -20.15 -7.48 -14.10
C LEU A 273 -18.91 -8.23 -14.58
N GLY A 274 -18.34 -9.08 -13.73
CA GLY A 274 -17.17 -9.88 -14.10
C GLY A 274 -17.49 -10.85 -15.23
N ARG A 275 -18.68 -11.47 -15.22
CA ARG A 275 -19.17 -12.32 -16.32
C ARG A 275 -19.40 -11.56 -17.63
N ALA A 276 -19.77 -10.29 -17.55
CA ALA A 276 -19.84 -9.38 -18.71
C ALA A 276 -18.45 -8.93 -19.22
N GLY A 277 -17.37 -9.37 -18.57
CA GLY A 277 -15.99 -9.08 -18.96
C GLY A 277 -15.44 -7.76 -18.39
N VAL A 278 -16.16 -7.08 -17.51
CA VAL A 278 -15.69 -5.85 -16.85
C VAL A 278 -14.55 -6.18 -15.89
N VAL A 279 -13.49 -5.37 -15.91
CA VAL A 279 -12.33 -5.51 -15.02
C VAL A 279 -12.58 -4.73 -13.75
N PHE A 280 -12.18 -5.27 -12.61
CA PHE A 280 -12.27 -4.58 -11.34
C PHE A 280 -10.95 -3.86 -11.02
N GLY A 281 -11.03 -2.57 -10.77
CA GLY A 281 -9.89 -1.69 -10.57
C GLY A 281 -9.35 -1.63 -9.14
N HIS A 282 -9.78 -2.53 -8.24
CA HIS A 282 -9.39 -2.48 -6.83
C HIS A 282 -9.64 -1.10 -6.20
N ASP A 283 -8.62 -0.53 -5.57
CA ASP A 283 -8.60 0.74 -4.87
C ASP A 283 -7.93 1.86 -5.69
N LEU A 284 -7.87 1.70 -7.03
CA LEU A 284 -7.45 2.74 -7.96
C LEU A 284 -8.27 4.01 -7.76
N THR A 285 -7.61 5.16 -7.82
CA THR A 285 -8.30 6.44 -8.04
C THR A 285 -8.76 6.52 -9.50
N SER A 286 -9.78 7.35 -9.79
CA SER A 286 -10.24 7.57 -11.16
C SER A 286 -9.14 8.14 -12.06
N GLU A 287 -8.26 8.99 -11.52
CA GLU A 287 -7.10 9.56 -12.22
C GLU A 287 -6.11 8.48 -12.62
N ALA A 288 -5.78 7.57 -11.70
CA ALA A 288 -4.88 6.46 -11.95
C ALA A 288 -5.49 5.45 -12.92
N ALA A 289 -6.78 5.10 -12.76
CA ALA A 289 -7.47 4.19 -13.66
C ALA A 289 -7.52 4.72 -15.10
N LEU A 290 -7.86 6.00 -15.29
CA LEU A 290 -7.92 6.63 -16.61
C LEU A 290 -6.55 6.64 -17.28
N THR A 291 -5.53 7.13 -16.57
CA THR A 291 -4.19 7.28 -17.13
C THR A 291 -3.49 5.94 -17.37
N LYS A 292 -3.69 4.96 -16.49
CA LYS A 292 -3.22 3.57 -16.68
C LYS A 292 -3.86 2.92 -17.90
N LEU A 293 -5.17 3.08 -18.08
CA LEU A 293 -5.89 2.51 -19.21
C LEU A 293 -5.46 3.14 -20.54
N ILE A 294 -5.32 4.47 -20.59
CA ILE A 294 -4.77 5.18 -21.76
C ILE A 294 -3.37 4.65 -22.09
N TRP A 295 -2.50 4.53 -21.07
CA TRP A 295 -1.13 4.05 -21.25
C TRP A 295 -1.08 2.61 -21.76
N LEU A 296 -1.87 1.70 -21.18
CA LEU A 296 -1.91 0.29 -21.61
C LEU A 296 -2.45 0.13 -23.04
N LEU A 297 -3.48 0.90 -23.42
CA LEU A 297 -4.05 0.90 -24.76
C LEU A 297 -3.09 1.48 -25.82
N GLY A 298 -2.13 2.30 -25.40
CA GLY A 298 -1.02 2.75 -26.24
C GLY A 298 0.05 1.68 -26.50
N LYS A 299 -0.02 0.53 -25.82
CA LYS A 299 0.92 -0.58 -26.01
C LYS A 299 0.36 -1.59 -27.02
N ASN A 300 1.26 -2.35 -27.63
CA ASN A 300 0.88 -3.47 -28.51
C ASN A 300 0.47 -4.70 -27.69
N LEU A 301 -0.62 -4.58 -26.94
CA LEU A 301 -1.18 -5.61 -26.07
C LEU A 301 -2.58 -6.01 -26.56
N THR A 302 -2.95 -7.26 -26.31
CA THR A 302 -4.33 -7.72 -26.53
C THR A 302 -5.25 -7.20 -25.42
N ASP A 303 -6.55 -7.10 -25.71
CA ASP A 303 -7.54 -6.68 -24.71
C ASP A 303 -7.47 -7.53 -23.44
N THR A 304 -7.24 -8.85 -23.57
CA THR A 304 -7.04 -9.75 -22.43
C THR A 304 -5.82 -9.39 -21.59
N GLN A 305 -4.70 -9.06 -22.23
CA GLN A 305 -3.48 -8.62 -21.53
C GLN A 305 -3.70 -7.27 -20.84
N ILE A 306 -4.41 -6.35 -21.47
CA ILE A 306 -4.75 -5.05 -20.88
C ILE A 306 -5.65 -5.24 -19.68
N ARG A 307 -6.70 -6.06 -19.79
CA ARG A 307 -7.60 -6.40 -18.67
C ARG A 307 -6.82 -6.99 -17.51
N PHE A 308 -5.90 -7.91 -17.78
CA PHE A 308 -5.02 -8.49 -16.78
C PHE A 308 -4.14 -7.41 -16.11
N GLN A 309 -3.46 -6.56 -16.89
CA GLN A 309 -2.57 -5.53 -16.34
C GLN A 309 -3.33 -4.43 -15.59
N MET A 310 -4.60 -4.16 -15.93
CA MET A 310 -5.43 -3.19 -15.20
C MET A 310 -5.65 -3.62 -13.74
N SER A 311 -5.79 -4.92 -13.47
CA SER A 311 -5.98 -5.47 -12.12
C SER A 311 -4.68 -5.83 -11.36
N HIS A 312 -3.51 -5.49 -11.89
CA HIS A 312 -2.22 -5.69 -11.21
C HIS A 312 -1.47 -4.38 -11.01
N SER A 313 -0.76 -4.25 -9.89
CA SER A 313 0.00 -3.07 -9.54
C SER A 313 1.24 -2.96 -10.42
N LEU A 314 1.33 -1.91 -11.24
CA LEU A 314 2.48 -1.68 -12.11
C LEU A 314 3.46 -0.69 -11.49
N ARG A 315 2.94 0.32 -10.80
CA ARG A 315 3.65 1.48 -10.25
C ARG A 315 3.19 1.81 -8.84
N GLY A 316 2.63 0.82 -8.12
CA GLY A 316 2.14 0.99 -6.75
C GLY A 316 0.82 1.75 -6.65
N GLU A 317 0.09 1.91 -7.76
CA GLU A 317 -1.17 2.65 -7.90
C GLU A 317 -2.38 1.93 -7.30
N LEU A 318 -2.27 0.62 -7.07
CA LEU A 318 -3.32 -0.21 -6.48
C LEU A 318 -2.75 -1.23 -5.51
N THR A 319 -3.60 -1.71 -4.62
CA THR A 319 -3.34 -2.75 -3.63
C THR A 319 -3.98 -4.06 -4.09
N GLU A 320 -3.14 -5.01 -4.44
CA GLU A 320 -3.60 -6.34 -4.84
C GLU A 320 -4.14 -7.09 -3.61
N GLN A 321 -5.43 -7.40 -3.63
CA GLN A 321 -6.03 -8.27 -2.63
C GLN A 321 -5.83 -9.72 -3.05
N SER A 322 -4.77 -10.34 -2.54
CA SER A 322 -4.41 -11.73 -2.84
C SER A 322 -5.13 -12.76 -1.97
N GLN A 323 -5.80 -12.33 -0.89
CA GLN A 323 -6.51 -13.21 0.05
C GLN A 323 -7.80 -12.56 0.56
N THR A 324 -8.84 -13.37 0.77
CA THR A 324 -9.99 -13.01 1.60
C THR A 324 -9.48 -12.92 3.04
N LEU A 325 -9.17 -11.72 3.52
CA LEU A 325 -8.90 -11.49 4.93
C LEU A 325 -10.24 -11.63 5.68
N PHE A 326 -10.52 -12.83 6.18
CA PHE A 326 -11.44 -12.99 7.30
C PHE A 326 -10.73 -12.50 8.56
N GLU A 327 -10.81 -11.20 8.81
CA GLU A 327 -10.49 -10.67 10.13
C GLU A 327 -11.72 -10.88 11.03
N HIS A 328 -11.62 -11.85 11.94
CA HIS A 328 -12.52 -11.87 13.09
C HIS A 328 -12.32 -10.57 13.88
N PRO A 329 -13.39 -9.97 14.45
CA PRO A 329 -13.26 -8.80 15.30
C PRO A 329 -12.16 -9.04 16.34
N GLY A 330 -11.15 -8.17 16.34
CA GLY A 330 -9.79 -8.44 16.81
C GLY A 330 -9.66 -9.39 18.00
N LEU A 331 -9.07 -10.56 17.75
CA LEU A 331 -8.50 -11.38 18.80
C LEU A 331 -7.34 -10.57 19.41
N THR A 332 -7.33 -10.43 20.74
CA THR A 332 -6.14 -9.91 21.42
C THR A 332 -4.91 -10.76 21.05
N PRO A 333 -3.67 -10.24 21.10
CA PRO A 333 -2.47 -11.04 20.83
C PRO A 333 -2.43 -12.36 21.63
N LYS A 334 -3.04 -12.34 22.82
CA LYS A 334 -3.29 -13.50 23.69
C LYS A 334 -4.21 -14.53 23.02
N MET A 335 -5.36 -14.11 22.54
CA MET A 335 -6.34 -15.00 21.88
C MET A 335 -5.85 -15.48 20.51
N GLU A 336 -5.05 -14.69 19.79
CA GLU A 336 -4.38 -15.11 18.56
C GLU A 336 -3.40 -16.27 18.83
N SER A 337 -2.60 -16.13 19.89
CA SER A 337 -1.64 -17.16 20.30
C SER A 337 -2.31 -18.45 20.77
N ILE A 338 -3.42 -18.37 21.51
CA ILE A 338 -4.24 -19.55 21.88
C ILE A 338 -4.83 -20.21 20.64
N SER A 339 -5.34 -19.42 19.69
CA SER A 339 -5.95 -19.94 18.48
C SER A 339 -4.92 -20.65 17.61
N ARG A 340 -3.74 -20.05 17.43
CA ARG A 340 -2.59 -20.66 16.74
C ARG A 340 -2.16 -21.97 17.40
N LEU A 341 -2.05 -21.99 18.74
CA LEU A 341 -1.74 -23.21 19.47
C LEU A 341 -2.82 -24.29 19.26
N GLY A 342 -4.10 -23.93 19.31
CA GLY A 342 -5.21 -24.86 19.11
C GLY A 342 -5.22 -25.51 17.73
N TYR A 343 -4.91 -24.74 16.68
CA TYR A 343 -4.77 -25.26 15.32
C TYR A 343 -3.54 -26.15 15.17
N ALA A 344 -2.40 -25.75 15.72
CA ALA A 344 -1.18 -26.55 15.70
C ALA A 344 -1.36 -27.91 16.41
N ILE A 345 -2.07 -27.93 17.55
CA ILE A 345 -2.43 -29.18 18.26
C ILE A 345 -3.37 -30.05 17.43
N ARG A 346 -4.41 -29.46 16.82
CA ARG A 346 -5.37 -30.18 15.97
C ARG A 346 -4.66 -30.87 14.81
N ASP A 347 -3.73 -30.15 14.18
CA ASP A 347 -3.05 -30.57 12.96
C ASP A 347 -1.78 -31.40 13.26
N GLY A 348 -1.38 -31.51 14.52
CA GLY A 348 -0.22 -32.30 14.97
C GLY A 348 1.13 -31.65 14.64
N ASP A 349 1.16 -30.34 14.42
CA ASP A 349 2.35 -29.57 14.06
C ASP A 349 3.17 -29.22 15.30
N LEU A 350 4.14 -30.08 15.63
CA LEU A 350 5.00 -29.93 16.82
C LEU A 350 5.90 -28.69 16.75
N ASP A 351 6.36 -28.31 15.55
CA ASP A 351 7.26 -27.17 15.36
C ASP A 351 6.54 -25.84 15.59
N GLU A 352 5.27 -25.76 15.20
CA GLU A 352 4.44 -24.59 15.48
C GLU A 352 4.00 -24.52 16.94
N ILE A 353 3.71 -25.66 17.58
CA ILE A 353 3.45 -25.74 19.02
C ILE A 353 4.63 -25.16 19.81
N GLU A 354 5.85 -25.60 19.51
CA GLU A 354 7.06 -25.12 20.18
C GLU A 354 7.28 -23.62 19.95
N ARG A 355 7.12 -23.15 18.71
CA ARG A 355 7.25 -21.72 18.38
C ARG A 355 6.25 -20.85 19.12
N VAL A 356 4.99 -21.26 19.22
CA VAL A 356 3.98 -20.50 19.96
C VAL A 356 4.32 -20.48 21.44
N LEU A 357 4.72 -21.60 22.04
CA LEU A 357 5.07 -21.69 23.46
C LEU A 357 6.31 -20.85 23.82
N VAL A 358 7.32 -20.81 22.95
CA VAL A 358 8.56 -20.01 23.17
C VAL A 358 8.31 -18.51 22.94
N ALA A 359 7.43 -18.14 22.02
CA ALA A 359 7.16 -16.74 21.68
C ALA A 359 6.29 -16.01 22.72
N GLN A 360 5.61 -16.72 23.62
CA GLN A 360 4.81 -16.10 24.68
C GLN A 360 5.65 -15.73 25.90
N GLU A 361 5.35 -14.60 26.55
CA GLU A 361 5.96 -14.15 27.80
C GLU A 361 5.48 -14.95 29.03
N GLY A 362 5.46 -16.28 28.93
CA GLY A 362 5.20 -17.19 30.05
C GLY A 362 3.74 -17.28 30.52
N TRP A 363 2.81 -16.48 30.01
CA TRP A 363 1.42 -16.47 30.51
C TRP A 363 0.65 -17.76 30.17
N LEU A 364 0.91 -18.40 29.03
CA LEU A 364 0.09 -19.52 28.54
C LEU A 364 0.21 -20.80 29.40
N LEU A 365 1.36 -21.00 30.04
CA LEU A 365 1.64 -22.15 30.92
C LEU A 365 1.58 -21.79 32.40
N ASN A 366 1.66 -20.51 32.77
CA ASN A 366 1.73 -20.08 34.17
C ASN A 366 0.44 -19.42 34.68
N GLU A 367 -0.40 -18.85 33.81
CA GLU A 367 -1.66 -18.28 34.26
C GLU A 367 -2.65 -19.36 34.67
N VAL A 368 -3.31 -19.10 35.79
CA VAL A 368 -4.41 -19.91 36.28
C VAL A 368 -5.67 -19.66 35.45
N ASP A 369 -6.41 -20.72 35.15
CA ASP A 369 -7.76 -20.62 34.59
C ASP A 369 -8.72 -19.93 35.58
N TYR A 370 -9.96 -19.68 35.15
CA TYR A 370 -11.01 -19.09 35.99
C TYR A 370 -11.36 -19.93 37.24
N ALA A 371 -10.86 -21.17 37.32
CA ALA A 371 -11.01 -22.09 38.43
C ALA A 371 -9.69 -22.27 39.23
N GLY A 372 -8.68 -21.44 38.98
CA GLY A 372 -7.41 -21.45 39.72
C GLY A 372 -6.41 -22.52 39.28
N ARG A 373 -6.59 -23.18 38.13
CA ARG A 373 -5.75 -24.30 37.66
C ARG A 373 -4.77 -23.85 36.59
N THR A 374 -3.53 -24.31 36.69
CA THR A 374 -2.48 -24.08 35.69
C THR A 374 -1.90 -25.42 35.23
N PRO A 375 -1.44 -25.54 33.96
CA PRO A 375 -0.71 -26.71 33.46
C PRO A 375 0.55 -27.06 34.27
N LEU A 376 1.14 -26.08 34.96
CA LEU A 376 2.32 -26.26 35.79
C LEU A 376 1.92 -26.44 37.27
N VAL A 377 2.15 -27.64 37.82
CA VAL A 377 1.94 -27.92 39.25
C VAL A 377 2.97 -27.14 40.07
N SER A 378 2.53 -26.15 40.83
CA SER A 378 3.35 -25.53 41.88
C SER A 378 3.27 -26.41 43.12
N ASP A 379 4.27 -27.25 43.39
CA ASP A 379 4.39 -27.88 44.70
C ASP A 379 5.86 -28.03 45.09
N VAL A 380 6.34 -27.15 45.97
CA VAL A 380 7.11 -27.54 47.17
C VAL A 380 6.94 -26.47 48.26
N GLN A 381 5.96 -26.63 49.15
CA GLN A 381 6.07 -26.14 50.52
C GLN A 381 6.92 -27.15 51.30
N PHE A 382 8.18 -26.83 51.60
CA PHE A 382 8.90 -27.50 52.67
C PHE A 382 8.47 -26.91 53.99
N SER A 383 7.67 -27.66 54.74
CA SER A 383 7.38 -27.42 56.15
C SER A 383 8.66 -27.65 56.96
N LEU A 384 9.23 -26.59 57.53
CA LEU A 384 10.13 -26.69 58.67
C LEU A 384 9.62 -25.72 59.75
N GLU A 385 8.82 -26.26 60.67
CA GLU A 385 8.64 -25.66 61.99
C GLU A 385 9.96 -25.77 62.76
N SER A 386 10.59 -24.64 63.04
CA SER A 386 11.21 -24.35 64.35
C SER A 386 11.65 -22.88 64.41
N SER A 387 10.95 -22.11 65.24
CA SER A 387 11.46 -20.85 65.82
C SER A 387 12.55 -21.16 66.87
N PRO A 388 13.28 -20.17 67.45
CA PRO A 388 13.70 -18.85 66.94
C PRO A 388 15.23 -18.64 67.13
N CYS A 389 15.82 -17.61 66.48
CA CYS A 389 16.84 -16.77 67.13
C CYS A 389 17.21 -15.55 66.28
N ASP A 390 17.56 -14.50 67.02
CA ASP A 390 17.81 -13.11 66.65
C ASP A 390 18.91 -12.85 65.60
N SER A 391 18.85 -11.61 65.11
CA SER A 391 19.99 -10.70 64.85
C SER A 391 20.41 -10.47 63.39
N THR A 392 20.07 -9.25 62.93
CA THR A 392 20.93 -8.24 62.29
C THR A 392 21.75 -8.56 61.03
N SER A 393 21.62 -7.65 60.05
CA SER A 393 22.66 -7.12 59.13
C SER A 393 23.12 -8.07 58.00
N VAL A 394 23.69 -7.68 56.85
CA VAL A 394 23.88 -6.44 56.07
C VAL A 394 24.41 -6.95 54.70
N SER A 395 23.93 -6.36 53.60
CA SER A 395 24.57 -6.07 52.30
C SER A 395 25.51 -7.01 51.50
N MET A 396 25.37 -6.86 50.17
CA MET A 396 26.39 -6.81 49.09
C MET A 396 26.91 -8.10 48.40
N ALA A 397 26.46 -8.21 47.14
CA ALA A 397 27.24 -8.09 45.89
C ALA A 397 28.12 -9.24 45.33
N SER A 398 27.96 -9.40 44.01
CA SER A 398 28.96 -9.81 42.99
C SER A 398 29.34 -11.30 42.97
N SER A 399 29.69 -11.98 41.87
CA SER A 399 29.76 -11.72 40.43
C SER A 399 30.32 -12.98 39.75
N ARG A 400 30.08 -13.12 38.43
CA ARG A 400 30.95 -13.73 37.39
C ARG A 400 31.06 -15.26 37.24
N ASP A 401 30.75 -15.65 35.99
CA ASP A 401 31.52 -16.46 35.03
C ASP A 401 32.01 -17.88 35.41
N CYS A 402 31.60 -18.89 34.62
CA CYS A 402 32.52 -19.59 33.71
C CYS A 402 31.86 -20.67 32.83
N SER A 403 32.51 -20.90 31.70
CA SER A 403 32.13 -21.57 30.45
C SER A 403 32.61 -23.02 30.29
N CYS A 404 31.88 -23.79 29.45
CA CYS A 404 32.28 -24.88 28.50
C CYS A 404 33.14 -26.06 29.03
N ASP A 405 33.03 -27.34 28.64
CA ASP A 405 32.99 -27.91 27.29
C ASP A 405 32.89 -29.47 27.31
N ARG A 406 32.72 -30.07 26.12
CA ARG A 406 32.33 -31.46 25.76
C ARG A 406 33.38 -32.58 25.95
N ALA A 407 32.93 -33.83 26.20
CA ALA A 407 33.07 -35.03 25.31
C ALA A 407 33.06 -36.43 26.01
N SER A 408 32.01 -37.22 25.70
CA SER A 408 31.83 -38.70 25.54
C SER A 408 32.88 -39.75 26.03
N VAL A 409 32.44 -40.81 26.75
CA VAL A 409 32.10 -42.20 26.27
C VAL A 409 31.79 -43.15 27.47
N SER A 410 30.81 -44.03 27.25
CA SER A 410 30.14 -45.11 28.03
C SER A 410 30.85 -45.89 29.16
N ALA A 411 30.13 -46.16 30.26
CA ALA A 411 29.42 -47.43 30.56
C ALA A 411 28.85 -47.47 32.00
N ASN A 412 27.57 -47.87 32.12
CA ASN A 412 26.71 -48.12 33.28
C ASN A 412 27.33 -48.29 34.68
N CYS A 413 26.88 -47.47 35.65
CA CYS A 413 26.18 -47.97 36.84
C CYS A 413 25.42 -46.84 37.58
N ASP A 414 24.19 -47.17 37.99
CA ASP A 414 23.16 -46.33 38.60
C ASP A 414 23.58 -45.42 39.76
N ARG A 415 23.14 -44.14 39.73
CA ARG A 415 22.28 -43.50 40.76
C ARG A 415 22.07 -42.00 40.51
N LYS A 416 20.82 -41.68 40.13
CA LYS A 416 19.96 -40.58 40.61
C LYS A 416 20.62 -39.21 40.89
N CYS A 417 20.37 -38.24 40.02
CA CYS A 417 19.78 -36.93 40.39
C CYS A 417 19.42 -36.08 39.14
N VAL A 418 18.10 -35.82 39.01
CA VAL A 418 17.43 -34.61 38.48
C VAL A 418 17.73 -34.19 37.03
N ASP A 419 17.07 -34.86 36.08
CA ASP A 419 16.47 -34.23 34.91
C ASP A 419 14.96 -34.47 35.01
N ALA A 420 14.16 -33.41 34.97
CA ALA A 420 12.71 -33.51 34.78
C ALA A 420 12.28 -32.63 33.62
N GLY A 421 12.91 -32.84 32.46
CA GLY A 421 12.19 -32.72 31.20
C GLY A 421 11.22 -33.91 31.12
N VAL A 422 9.93 -33.64 30.96
CA VAL A 422 8.97 -34.69 30.61
C VAL A 422 8.95 -34.77 29.07
N PRO A 423 9.41 -35.85 28.44
CA PRO A 423 9.20 -36.04 27.01
C PRO A 423 7.75 -36.49 26.80
N PHE A 424 6.97 -35.72 26.03
CA PHE A 424 5.65 -36.17 25.58
C PHE A 424 5.83 -37.25 24.52
N SER A 425 5.62 -38.52 24.90
CA SER A 425 5.83 -39.67 24.02
C SER A 425 4.57 -40.11 23.27
N SER A 426 3.42 -39.50 23.56
CA SER A 426 2.15 -39.87 22.94
C SER A 426 1.13 -38.71 22.87
N ARG A 427 0.18 -38.83 21.93
CA ARG A 427 -0.94 -37.89 21.71
C ARG A 427 -1.86 -37.76 22.95
N GLU A 428 -1.81 -38.72 23.86
CA GLU A 428 -2.65 -38.75 25.07
C GLU A 428 -2.04 -37.95 26.23
N ASP A 429 -0.71 -37.82 26.27
CA ASP A 429 0.00 -37.09 27.34
C ASP A 429 -0.22 -35.57 27.27
N VAL A 430 -0.42 -35.01 26.06
CA VAL A 430 -0.69 -33.57 25.85
C VAL A 430 -2.14 -33.20 26.22
N VAL A 431 -3.09 -34.11 25.98
CA VAL A 431 -4.52 -33.88 26.25
C VAL A 431 -4.84 -33.97 27.75
N GLY A 432 -4.06 -34.75 28.51
CA GLY A 432 -4.23 -34.90 29.95
C GLY A 432 -3.87 -33.67 30.77
N VAL A 433 -2.87 -32.88 30.34
CA VAL A 433 -2.37 -31.71 31.09
C VAL A 433 -3.24 -30.45 30.87
N LEU A 434 -3.99 -30.38 29.76
CA LEU A 434 -4.80 -29.19 29.39
C LEU A 434 -6.28 -29.27 29.80
N GLY A 435 -6.72 -30.29 30.53
CA GLY A 435 -8.06 -30.32 31.13
C GLY A 435 -9.25 -30.23 30.15
N MET A 436 -9.06 -30.50 28.86
CA MET A 436 -10.14 -30.53 27.86
C MET A 436 -10.77 -31.92 27.73
N LYS A 437 -11.39 -32.41 28.82
CA LYS A 437 -12.45 -33.43 28.70
C LYS A 437 -13.77 -32.76 29.01
N GLN A 438 -14.64 -32.74 28.01
CA GLN A 438 -16.00 -32.16 27.96
C GLN A 438 -16.08 -30.70 27.52
N GLN A 439 -16.11 -30.50 26.19
CA GLN A 439 -17.14 -29.74 25.50
C GLN A 439 -16.90 -29.83 23.98
N ILE A 440 -17.49 -30.84 23.34
CA ILE A 440 -17.71 -30.85 21.90
C ILE A 440 -19.24 -30.76 21.72
N PRO A 441 -19.80 -29.63 21.26
CA PRO A 441 -21.19 -29.61 20.84
C PRO A 441 -21.31 -30.42 19.54
N GLN A 442 -22.19 -31.42 19.54
CA GLN A 442 -22.59 -32.11 18.31
C GLN A 442 -23.26 -31.10 17.36
N PHE A 443 -22.68 -30.92 16.17
CA PHE A 443 -23.31 -30.17 15.09
C PHE A 443 -24.49 -30.97 14.53
N LEU A 444 -25.71 -30.45 14.66
CA LEU A 444 -26.88 -30.87 13.88
C LEU A 444 -26.82 -30.23 12.48
N PRO A 445 -27.25 -30.93 11.41
CA PRO A 445 -27.24 -30.38 10.06
C PRO A 445 -28.45 -29.47 9.83
N LEU A 446 -28.21 -28.19 9.51
CA LEU A 446 -29.25 -27.25 9.10
C LEU A 446 -29.40 -27.25 7.58
N THR A 447 -30.52 -27.81 7.13
CA THR A 447 -31.13 -27.61 5.80
C THR A 447 -31.62 -26.18 5.63
N ALA A 448 -31.44 -25.60 4.43
CA ALA A 448 -31.98 -24.29 4.02
C ALA A 448 -33.53 -24.23 4.06
N PRO A 449 -34.15 -23.05 4.27
CA PRO A 449 -34.77 -22.37 3.10
C PRO A 449 -34.84 -20.81 3.14
N ASN A 450 -34.71 -20.22 1.94
CA ASN A 450 -35.46 -19.12 1.30
C ASN A 450 -36.06 -17.94 2.11
N PRO A 451 -35.84 -16.67 1.68
CA PRO A 451 -36.81 -15.62 1.96
C PRO A 451 -37.22 -14.81 0.71
N PHE A 452 -38.45 -15.03 0.23
CA PHE A 452 -39.34 -13.95 -0.19
C PHE A 452 -40.22 -13.61 1.02
N ARG A 453 -40.03 -12.42 1.60
CA ARG A 453 -41.07 -11.61 2.25
C ARG A 453 -40.53 -10.26 2.66
#